data_AF-A0A7C7M0F2-F1
#
_entry.id   AF-A0A7C7M0F2-F1
#
_cell.length_a   1.000
_cell.length_b   1.000
_cell.length_c   1.000
_cell.angle_alpha   90.00
_cell.angle_beta   90.00
_cell.angle_gamma   90.00
#
_symmetry.space_group_name_H-M   'P 1'
#
loop_
_entity.id
_entity.type
_entity.pdbx_description
1 polymer ?
#
loop_
_entity_poly.entity_id
_entity_poly.type
_entity_poly.pdbx_seq_one_letter_code
_entity_poly.pdbx_strand_id
1 'polypeptide(L)' 'KAGNRTYRQKDIDTIHRIKDLLYIQKFTIEGARKMLSNENTPESKSIEEKPQHTGEANVEILIKIRGELKSLLENINS' A
#
# COMPACT_ATOMS: atom_id res chain seq x y z
N LYS A 1 35.82 -19.16 6.90
CA LYS A 1 34.52 -19.88 7.03
C LYS A 1 33.42 -18.94 6.54
N ALA A 2 32.67 -19.30 5.51
CA ALA A 2 31.51 -18.51 5.06
C ALA A 2 30.33 -18.78 6.00
N GLY A 3 29.74 -17.71 6.54
CA GLY A 3 28.60 -17.76 7.44
C GLY A 3 27.29 -17.83 6.66
N ASN A 4 26.77 -19.04 6.47
CA ASN A 4 25.45 -19.22 5.87
C ASN A 4 24.38 -18.71 6.83
N ARG A 5 23.45 -17.89 6.32
CA ARG A 5 22.31 -17.41 7.11
C ARG A 5 21.34 -18.57 7.34
N THR A 6 21.00 -18.84 8.59
CA THR A 6 19.94 -19.79 8.96
C THR A 6 18.67 -18.99 9.21
N TYR A 7 17.57 -19.44 8.60
CA TYR A 7 16.27 -18.78 8.69
C TYR A 7 15.27 -19.67 9.41
N ARG A 8 14.30 -19.05 10.09
CA ARG A 8 13.18 -19.69 10.78
C ARG A 8 11.93 -19.65 9.93
N GLN A 9 10.92 -20.45 10.28
CA GLN A 9 9.63 -20.44 9.57
C GLN A 9 9.00 -19.04 9.49
N LYS A 10 9.05 -18.26 10.58
CA LYS A 10 8.56 -16.88 10.61
C LYS A 10 9.22 -15.99 9.54
N ASP A 11 10.49 -16.23 9.22
CA ASP A 11 11.20 -15.45 8.21
C ASP A 11 10.66 -15.80 6.80
N ILE A 12 10.31 -17.07 6.57
CA ILE A 12 9.67 -17.55 5.34
C ILE A 12 8.27 -16.95 5.19
N ASP A 13 7.49 -16.93 6.26
CA ASP A 13 6.13 -16.37 6.26
C ASP A 13 6.17 -14.87 5.96
N THR A 14 7.16 -14.15 6.53
CA THR A 14 7.40 -12.74 6.24
C THR A 14 7.71 -12.49 4.76
N ILE A 15 8.48 -13.38 4.12
CA ILE A 15 8.79 -13.28 2.69
C ILE A 15 7.52 -13.46 1.84
N HIS A 16 6.66 -14.42 2.17
CA HIS A 16 5.39 -14.59 1.47
C HIS A 16 4.50 -13.35 1.61
N ARG A 17 4.42 -12.79 2.82
CA ARG A 17 3.67 -11.56 3.06
C ARG A 17 4.19 -10.39 2.21
N ILE A 18 5.51 -10.23 2.12
CA ILE A 18 6.13 -9.20 1.26
C ILE A 18 5.75 -9.42 -0.21
N LYS A 19 5.79 -10.66 -0.70
CA LYS A 19 5.42 -10.97 -2.09
C LYS A 19 3.97 -10.60 -2.38
N ASP A 20 3.05 -10.92 -1.48
CA ASP A 20 1.63 -10.60 -1.67
C ASP A 20 1.41 -9.08 -1.73
N LEU A 21 2.04 -8.33 -0.83
CA LEU A 21 1.93 -6.86 -0.81
C LEU A 21 2.42 -6.23 -2.12
N LEU A 22 3.52 -6.73 -2.67
CA LEU A 22 4.11 -6.15 -3.89
C LEU A 22 3.41 -6.62 -5.16
N TYR A 23 3.13 -7.91 -5.28
CA TYR A 23 2.69 -8.50 -6.56
C TYR A 23 1.19 -8.64 -6.68
N ILE A 24 0.47 -8.89 -5.58
CA ILE A 24 -0.99 -9.03 -5.59
C ILE A 24 -1.62 -7.68 -5.30
N GLN A 25 -1.24 -7.06 -4.19
CA GLN A 25 -1.83 -5.78 -3.75
C GLN A 25 -1.20 -4.54 -4.40
N LYS A 26 -0.12 -4.73 -5.17
CA LYS A 26 0.54 -3.67 -5.96
C LYS A 26 1.02 -2.47 -5.13
N PHE A 27 1.39 -2.70 -3.86
CA PHE A 27 2.04 -1.66 -3.06
C PHE A 27 3.44 -1.34 -3.61
N THR A 28 3.84 -0.09 -3.43
CA THR A 28 5.26 0.28 -3.54
C THR A 28 6.04 -0.33 -2.36
N ILE A 29 7.37 -0.38 -2.49
CA ILE A 29 8.23 -0.89 -1.42
C ILE A 29 8.01 -0.10 -0.11
N GLU A 30 7.79 1.21 -0.21
CA GLU A 30 7.47 2.06 0.95
C GLU A 30 6.11 1.74 1.56
N GLY A 31 5.08 1.52 0.72
CA GLY A 31 3.75 1.12 1.17
C GLY A 31 3.77 -0.24 1.89
N ALA A 32 4.49 -1.23 1.32
CA ALA A 32 4.63 -2.55 1.93
C ALA A 32 5.37 -2.48 3.28
N ARG A 33 6.44 -1.67 3.39
CA ARG A 33 7.14 -1.44 4.67
C ARG A 33 6.21 -0.86 5.73
N LYS A 34 5.41 0.15 5.38
CA LYS A 34 4.46 0.76 6.32
C LYS A 34 3.43 -0.26 6.83
N MET A 35 2.89 -1.08 5.95
CA MET A 35 1.95 -2.15 6.31
C MET A 35 2.57 -3.17 7.26
N LEU A 36 3.76 -3.68 6.94
CA LEU A 36 4.44 -4.66 7.79
C LEU A 36 4.82 -4.09 9.16
N SER A 37 5.23 -2.82 9.23
CA SER A 37 5.54 -2.18 10.51
C SER A 37 4.32 -2.01 11.40
N ASN A 38 3.16 -1.64 10.82
CA ASN A 38 1.91 -1.51 11.57
C ASN A 38 1.40 -2.85 12.13
N GLU A 39 1.57 -3.95 11.39
CA GLU A 39 1.16 -5.29 11.84
C GLU A 39 1.97 -5.84 13.03
N ASN A 40 3.19 -5.35 13.24
CA ASN A 40 4.08 -5.82 14.32
C ASN A 40 3.89 -5.04 15.65
N THR A 41 3.07 -3.99 15.68
CA THR A 41 2.70 -3.26 16.90
C THR A 41 1.33 -3.71 17.42
N PRO A 42 1.24 -4.28 18.64
CA PRO A 42 -0.02 -4.84 19.17
C PRO A 42 -1.10 -3.80 19.54
N GLU A 43 -0.87 -2.50 19.36
CA GLU A 43 -1.76 -1.43 19.86
C GLU A 43 -2.52 -0.64 18.78
N SER A 44 -2.60 -1.09 17.53
CA SER A 44 -3.31 -0.30 16.49
C SER A 44 -4.28 -1.14 15.67
N LYS A 45 -5.36 -1.56 16.36
CA LYS A 45 -6.64 -1.97 15.74
C LYS A 45 -7.59 -0.79 15.48
N SER A 46 -7.07 0.41 15.30
CA SER A 46 -7.86 1.52 14.75
C SER A 46 -7.40 1.81 13.33
N ILE A 47 -8.34 1.61 12.43
CA ILE A 47 -8.39 2.20 11.10
C ILE A 47 -8.10 3.69 11.26
N GLU A 48 -6.87 4.11 11.00
CA GLU A 48 -6.57 5.49 10.68
C GLU A 48 -5.72 5.50 9.42
N GLU A 49 -6.44 5.59 8.30
CA GLU A 49 -6.00 6.37 7.17
C GLU A 49 -5.51 7.72 7.70
N LYS A 50 -4.20 7.82 7.94
CA LYS A 50 -3.54 9.11 8.14
C LYS A 50 -2.96 9.54 6.80
N PRO A 51 -3.69 10.31 5.98
CA PRO A 51 -3.11 11.04 4.88
C PRO A 51 -2.32 12.20 5.50
N GLN A 52 -1.08 11.94 5.89
CA GLN A 52 -0.14 13.03 6.07
C GLN A 52 0.30 13.44 4.66
N HIS A 53 -0.31 14.51 4.13
CA HIS A 53 0.28 15.67 3.45
C HIS A 53 -0.72 16.34 2.47
N THR A 54 -1.10 17.59 2.83
CA THR A 54 -1.80 18.67 2.09
C THR A 54 -3.31 18.55 1.80
N GLY A 55 -4.13 18.99 2.76
CA GLY A 55 -5.60 18.85 2.77
C GLY A 55 -6.42 19.78 1.87
N GLU A 56 -5.83 20.61 1.00
CA GLU A 56 -6.59 21.53 0.14
C GLU A 56 -6.28 21.33 -1.35
N ALA A 57 -5.00 21.37 -1.74
CA ALA A 57 -4.59 21.18 -3.14
C ALA A 57 -4.96 19.78 -3.71
N ASN A 58 -4.96 18.76 -2.86
CA ASN A 58 -5.26 17.40 -3.31
C ASN A 58 -6.74 17.19 -3.62
N VAL A 59 -7.66 17.92 -2.96
CA VAL A 59 -9.10 17.74 -3.19
C VAL A 59 -9.49 18.25 -4.57
N GLU A 60 -8.97 19.40 -4.98
CA GLU A 60 -9.24 19.95 -6.32
C GLU A 60 -8.70 19.03 -7.42
N ILE A 61 -7.48 18.50 -7.24
CA ILE A 61 -6.87 17.54 -8.16
C ILE A 61 -7.71 16.25 -8.23
N LEU A 62 -8.17 15.72 -7.09
CA LEU A 62 -9.01 14.53 -7.03
C LEU A 62 -10.37 14.74 -7.73
N ILE A 63 -10.98 15.93 -7.59
CA ILE A 63 -12.21 16.28 -8.29
C ILE A 63 -11.99 16.30 -9.81
N LYS A 64 -10.89 16.90 -10.28
CA LYS A 64 -10.54 16.91 -11.71
C LYS A 64 -10.33 15.51 -12.26
N ILE A 65 -9.51 14.68 -11.60
CA ILE A 65 -9.27 13.28 -11.99
C ILE A 65 -10.60 12.51 -12.06
N ARG A 66 -11.48 12.65 -11.04
CA ARG A 66 -12.79 12.00 -11.05
C ARG A 66 -13.65 12.44 -12.23
N GLY A 67 -13.67 13.73 -12.56
CA GLY A 67 -14.42 14.28 -13.69
C GLY A 67 -13.92 13.74 -15.03
N GLU A 68 -12.61 13.74 -15.25
CA GLU A 68 -11.99 13.21 -16.46
C GLU A 68 -12.29 11.72 -16.66
N LEU A 69 -12.16 10.92 -15.59
CA LEU A 69 -12.48 9.49 -15.64
C LEU A 69 -13.96 9.25 -15.99
N LYS A 70 -14.87 10.07 -15.47
CA LYS A 70 -16.30 9.99 -15.80
C LYS A 70 -16.56 10.34 -17.27
N SER A 71 -15.91 11.39 -17.77
CA SER A 71 -15.99 11.77 -19.19
C SER A 71 -15.47 10.66 -20.11
N LEU A 72 -14.34 10.05 -19.78
CA LEU A 72 -13.82 8.91 -20.53
C LEU A 72 -14.79 7.73 -20.53
N LEU A 73 -15.41 7.44 -19.39
CA LEU A 73 -16.41 6.39 -19.27
C LEU A 73 -17.66 6.68 -20.12
N GLU A 74 -18.14 7.93 -20.12
CA GLU A 74 -19.27 8.34 -20.96
C GLU A 74 -18.94 8.25 -22.46
N ASN A 75 -17.73 8.63 -22.87
CA ASN A 75 -17.27 8.50 -24.26
C ASN A 75 -17.17 7.04 -24.73
N ILE A 76 -16.80 6.10 -23.85
CA ILE A 76 -16.74 4.66 -24.19
C ILE A 76 -18.15 4.06 -24.32
N ASN A 77 -19.10 4.55 -23.53
CA ASN A 77 -20.47 4.07 -23.51
C ASN A 77 -21.40 4.81 -24.52
N SER A 78 -20.86 5.77 -25.27
CA SER A 78 -21.54 6.49 -26.36
C SER A 78 -21.20 5.87 -27.71
#